data_AF-Q5SN78-F1
#
_entry.id   AF-Q5SN78-F1
#
_cell.length_a   1.000
_cell.length_b   1.000
_cell.length_c   1.000
_cell.angle_alpha   90.00
_cell.angle_beta   90.00
_cell.angle_gamma   90.00
#
_symmetry.space_group_name_H-M   'P 1'
#
loop_
_entity.id
_entity.type
_entity.pdbx_description
1 polymer ?
#
loop_
_entity_poly.entity_id
_entity_poly.type
_entity_poly.pdbx_seq_one_letter_code
_entity_poly.pdbx_strand_id
1 'polypeptide(L)'
;MTKSDDDLKCFYVPIVTMILAFNVLVFIVLPIIDRPPDPVFSVRLVGVEGLDHPDPCHQLQSAAPAVPPVFDLAVDVGGVPPRYRACGGGGGDDTVLRVSYRGIILAWGCVPSFCIDGGEHGRARADGVVVVRAEAGACAAIRDGLRNLIWTERRVLGKVDFDVEGNLGKVSSHFI
;
A
#
# COMPACT_ATOMS: atom_id res chain seq x y z
N MET A 1 48.30 18.26 51.57
CA MET A 1 48.15 18.95 50.27
C MET A 1 47.31 18.07 49.34
N THR A 2 46.04 17.81 49.69
CA THR A 2 45.20 16.80 49.00
C THR A 2 43.73 17.22 48.88
N LYS A 3 43.22 18.01 49.84
CA LYS A 3 41.82 18.46 49.89
C LYS A 3 41.33 19.17 48.62
N SER A 4 42.18 20.00 48.00
CA SER A 4 41.83 20.73 46.76
C SER A 4 41.72 19.84 45.51
N ASP A 5 42.35 18.66 45.51
CA ASP A 5 42.41 17.75 44.36
C ASP A 5 41.21 16.80 44.36
N ASP A 6 40.72 16.42 45.55
CA ASP A 6 39.53 15.62 45.74
C ASP A 6 38.24 16.41 45.41
N ASP A 7 38.18 17.69 45.83
CA ASP A 7 37.06 18.58 45.50
C ASP A 7 36.96 18.81 43.97
N LEU A 8 38.08 18.94 43.27
CA LEU A 8 38.11 19.11 41.81
C LEU A 8 37.62 17.87 41.06
N LYS A 9 37.99 16.66 41.52
CA LYS A 9 37.52 15.39 40.95
C LYS A 9 36.02 15.20 41.14
N CYS A 10 35.47 15.63 42.28
CA CYS A 10 34.03 15.58 42.56
C CYS A 10 33.19 16.40 41.57
N PHE A 11 33.71 17.49 41.00
CA PHE A 11 33.01 18.26 39.97
C PHE A 11 33.35 17.82 38.55
N TYR A 12 34.61 17.50 38.27
CA TYR A 12 35.07 17.18 36.92
C TYR A 12 34.54 15.82 36.43
N VAL A 13 34.58 14.80 37.29
CA VAL A 13 34.13 13.45 36.92
C VAL A 13 32.66 13.40 36.49
N PRO A 14 31.66 13.96 37.23
CA PRO A 14 30.28 13.94 36.78
C PRO A 14 30.02 14.79 35.53
N ILE A 15 30.76 15.88 35.34
CA ILE A 15 30.63 16.71 34.13
C ILE A 15 31.11 15.92 32.90
N VAL A 16 32.28 15.29 33.01
CA VAL A 16 32.83 14.47 31.92
C VAL A 16 31.94 13.28 31.62
N THR A 17 31.43 12.57 32.63
CA THR A 17 30.52 11.44 32.39
C THR A 17 29.20 11.86 31.76
N MET A 18 28.64 13.02 32.13
CA MET A 18 27.43 13.57 31.50
C MET A 18 27.67 13.93 30.03
N ILE A 19 28.80 14.56 29.70
CA ILE A 19 29.17 14.88 28.32
C ILE A 19 29.34 13.58 27.53
N LEU A 20 30.01 12.58 28.09
CA LEU A 20 30.23 11.29 27.44
C LEU A 20 28.91 10.56 27.21
N ALA A 21 28.02 10.53 28.21
CA ALA A 21 26.69 9.95 28.10
C ALA A 21 25.82 10.66 27.06
N PHE A 22 25.89 12.00 26.99
CA PHE A 22 25.17 12.77 25.98
C PHE A 22 25.69 12.47 24.56
N ASN A 23 27.01 12.43 24.36
CA ASN A 23 27.58 12.06 23.06
C ASN A 23 27.19 10.63 22.66
N VAL A 24 27.24 9.67 23.59
CA VAL A 24 26.79 8.29 23.35
C VAL A 24 25.30 8.28 22.99
N LEU A 25 24.46 9.03 23.70
CA LEU A 25 23.03 9.14 23.39
C LEU A 25 22.80 9.73 22.00
N VAL A 26 23.50 10.80 21.63
CA VAL A 26 23.41 11.42 20.30
C VAL A 26 23.84 10.43 19.21
N PHE A 27 24.94 9.70 19.40
CA PHE A 27 25.39 8.68 18.46
C PHE A 27 24.39 7.52 18.30
N ILE A 28 23.64 7.18 19.34
CA ILE A 28 22.60 6.15 19.28
C ILE A 28 21.32 6.69 18.63
N VAL A 29 20.94 7.95 18.91
CA VAL A 29 19.66 8.53 18.49
C VAL A 29 19.70 9.05 17.04
N LEU A 30 20.81 9.66 16.60
CA LEU A 30 20.96 10.16 15.22
C LEU A 30 20.58 9.13 14.15
N PRO A 31 21.11 7.89 14.15
CA PRO A 31 20.77 6.91 13.12
C PRO A 31 19.32 6.40 13.19
N ILE A 32 18.63 6.59 14.32
CA ILE A 32 17.21 6.23 14.47
C ILE A 32 16.33 7.29 13.82
N ILE A 33 16.69 8.57 13.97
CA ILE A 33 15.98 9.69 13.35
C ILE A 33 16.23 9.73 11.84
N ASP A 34 17.46 9.44 11.41
CA ASP A 34 17.84 9.39 10.00
C ASP A 34 17.40 8.11 9.29
N ARG A 35 16.63 7.23 9.94
CA ARG A 35 16.05 6.09 9.23
C ARG A 35 15.18 6.64 8.10
N PRO A 36 15.49 6.28 6.84
CA PRO A 36 14.64 6.64 5.74
C PRO A 36 13.25 6.04 5.98
N PRO A 37 12.18 6.84 5.87
CA PRO A 37 10.84 6.33 6.08
C PRO A 37 10.55 5.19 5.11
N ASP A 38 9.83 4.17 5.58
CA ASP A 38 9.40 3.08 4.74
C ASP A 38 8.53 3.61 3.58
N PRO A 39 8.64 3.03 2.38
CA PRO A 39 7.81 3.45 1.25
C PRO A 39 6.34 3.22 1.56
N VAL A 40 5.52 4.20 1.20
CA VAL A 40 4.07 4.13 1.38
C VAL A 40 3.46 3.55 0.10
N PHE A 41 2.75 2.44 0.25
CA PHE A 41 1.99 1.80 -0.81
C PHE A 41 0.53 2.24 -0.73
N SER A 42 -0.04 2.63 -1.86
CA SER A 42 -1.47 2.94 -1.97
C SER A 42 -2.05 2.26 -3.19
N VAL A 43 -3.26 1.70 -3.07
CA VAL A 43 -3.96 1.07 -4.18
C VAL A 43 -5.06 2.00 -4.68
N ARG A 44 -5.16 2.14 -5.99
CA ARG A 44 -6.12 3.00 -6.67
C ARG A 44 -6.88 2.20 -7.72
N LEU A 45 -8.21 2.29 -7.69
CA LEU A 45 -9.05 1.72 -8.74
C LEU A 45 -8.89 2.55 -10.02
N VAL A 46 -8.46 1.91 -11.10
CA VAL A 46 -8.23 2.56 -12.41
C VAL A 46 -9.27 2.19 -13.46
N GLY A 47 -9.91 1.03 -13.33
CA GLY A 47 -10.90 0.55 -14.29
C GLY A 47 -11.90 -0.40 -13.64
N VAL A 48 -13.13 -0.38 -14.17
CA VAL A 48 -14.17 -1.36 -13.84
C VAL A 48 -14.82 -1.78 -15.15
N GLU A 49 -14.74 -3.06 -15.48
CA GLU A 49 -15.38 -3.66 -16.64
C GLU A 49 -16.53 -4.57 -16.18
N GLY A 50 -17.56 -4.72 -17.02
CA GLY A 50 -18.63 -5.67 -16.77
C GLY A 50 -19.54 -5.30 -15.60
N LEU A 51 -19.57 -4.04 -15.16
CA LEU A 51 -20.57 -3.54 -14.19
C LEU A 51 -21.69 -2.72 -14.86
N ASP A 52 -21.63 -2.56 -16.18
CA ASP A 52 -22.60 -1.81 -16.95
C ASP A 52 -23.93 -2.58 -17.05
N HIS A 53 -25.04 -1.84 -16.94
CA HIS A 53 -26.37 -2.43 -17.06
C HIS A 53 -26.64 -2.83 -18.52
N PRO A 54 -27.21 -4.03 -18.79
CA PRO A 54 -27.68 -4.34 -20.12
C PRO A 54 -28.77 -3.33 -20.51
N ASP A 55 -28.53 -2.60 -21.59
CA ASP A 55 -29.39 -1.52 -22.06
C ASP A 55 -30.85 -2.03 -22.17
N PRO A 56 -31.86 -1.35 -21.58
CA PRO A 56 -33.25 -1.82 -21.61
C PRO A 56 -33.81 -1.94 -23.03
N CYS A 57 -33.22 -1.27 -24.02
CA CYS A 57 -33.58 -1.39 -25.43
C CYS A 57 -33.09 -2.69 -26.10
N HIS A 58 -32.17 -3.45 -25.48
CA HIS A 58 -31.65 -4.72 -26.00
C HIS A 58 -32.22 -5.97 -25.28
N GLN A 59 -33.11 -5.80 -24.30
CA GLN A 59 -33.69 -6.89 -23.51
C GLN A 59 -34.58 -7.86 -24.31
N LEU A 60 -34.94 -7.54 -25.56
CA LEU A 60 -35.85 -8.36 -26.34
C LEU A 60 -35.18 -9.56 -27.04
N GLN A 61 -33.85 -9.67 -27.09
CA GLN A 61 -33.20 -10.69 -27.93
C GLN A 61 -32.05 -11.49 -27.33
N SER A 62 -31.57 -11.22 -26.13
CA SER A 62 -30.57 -12.12 -25.52
C SER A 62 -30.57 -12.00 -24.01
N ALA A 63 -30.90 -13.10 -23.34
CA ALA A 63 -30.37 -13.41 -22.03
C ALA A 63 -28.85 -13.60 -22.16
N ALA A 64 -28.12 -12.50 -22.40
CA ALA A 64 -26.67 -12.54 -22.42
C ALA A 64 -26.20 -12.94 -21.02
N PRO A 65 -25.26 -13.89 -20.89
CA PRO A 65 -24.70 -14.26 -19.60
C PRO A 65 -24.18 -13.00 -18.90
N ALA A 66 -24.53 -12.83 -17.63
CA ALA A 66 -23.98 -11.74 -16.84
C ALA A 66 -22.45 -11.89 -16.82
N VAL A 67 -21.76 -11.03 -17.57
CA VAL A 67 -20.30 -11.02 -17.61
C VAL A 67 -19.81 -10.72 -16.19
N PRO A 68 -18.93 -11.55 -15.61
CA PRO A 68 -18.36 -11.29 -14.30
C PRO A 68 -17.59 -9.96 -14.33
N PRO A 69 -17.76 -9.11 -13.31
CA PRO A 69 -17.09 -7.83 -13.28
C PRO A 69 -15.59 -8.01 -13.05
N VAL A 70 -14.82 -7.14 -13.68
CA VAL A 70 -13.36 -7.07 -13.57
C VAL A 70 -13.00 -5.69 -13.03
N PHE A 71 -12.12 -5.66 -12.03
CA PHE A 71 -11.62 -4.43 -11.43
C PHE A 71 -10.12 -4.33 -11.67
N ASP A 72 -9.70 -3.24 -12.30
CA ASP A 72 -8.29 -2.95 -12.50
C ASP A 72 -7.81 -2.04 -11.36
N LEU A 73 -6.85 -2.52 -10.59
CA LEU A 73 -6.29 -1.85 -9.42
C LEU A 73 -4.83 -1.48 -9.69
N ALA A 74 -4.50 -0.21 -9.72
CA ALA A 74 -3.12 0.26 -9.80
C ALA A 74 -2.52 0.37 -8.39
N VAL A 75 -1.30 -0.14 -8.21
CA VAL A 75 -0.51 0.08 -6.99
C VAL A 75 0.42 1.26 -7.24
N ASP A 76 0.21 2.32 -6.49
CA ASP A 76 1.02 3.53 -6.45
C ASP A 76 1.98 3.43 -5.25
N VAL A 77 3.17 4.00 -5.40
CA VAL A 77 4.21 3.98 -4.36
C VAL A 77 4.78 5.38 -4.18
N GLY A 78 4.86 5.83 -2.94
CA GLY A 78 5.42 7.12 -2.58
C GLY A 78 6.49 7.02 -1.49
N GLY A 79 7.39 8.00 -1.48
CA GLY A 79 8.37 8.13 -0.40
C GLY A 79 9.54 7.15 -0.49
N VAL A 80 9.80 6.58 -1.68
CA VAL A 80 10.86 5.60 -1.87
C VAL A 80 12.22 6.27 -1.65
N PRO A 81 13.04 5.81 -0.69
CA PRO A 81 14.31 6.44 -0.40
C PRO A 81 15.35 6.22 -1.51
N PRO A 82 16.37 7.08 -1.63
CA PRO A 82 17.40 6.91 -2.65
C PRO A 82 18.16 5.60 -2.42
N ARG A 83 18.56 4.95 -3.51
CA ARG A 83 19.21 3.62 -3.53
C ARG A 83 18.42 2.48 -2.88
N TYR A 84 17.12 2.71 -2.66
CA TYR A 84 16.21 1.66 -2.23
C TYR A 84 15.77 0.87 -3.44
N ARG A 85 15.96 -0.44 -3.40
CA ARG A 85 15.38 -1.36 -4.37
C ARG A 85 14.58 -2.41 -3.64
N ALA A 86 13.32 -2.56 -4.02
CA ALA A 86 12.49 -3.61 -3.47
C ALA A 86 11.63 -4.27 -4.52
N CYS A 87 11.46 -5.58 -4.42
CA CYS A 87 10.53 -6.32 -5.24
C CYS A 87 9.50 -7.02 -4.35
N GLY A 88 8.25 -7.01 -4.80
CA GLY A 88 7.10 -7.57 -4.10
C GLY A 88 6.14 -8.26 -5.06
N GLY A 89 5.07 -8.85 -4.53
CA GLY A 89 4.12 -9.66 -5.29
C GLY A 89 4.71 -11.01 -5.73
N GLY A 90 4.14 -11.56 -6.81
CA GLY A 90 4.61 -12.83 -7.39
C GLY A 90 3.73 -14.04 -7.10
N GLY A 91 2.46 -13.82 -6.72
CA GLY A 91 1.45 -14.88 -6.69
C GLY A 91 1.62 -15.93 -5.59
N GLY A 92 2.31 -15.61 -4.49
CA GLY A 92 2.22 -16.44 -3.28
C GLY A 92 0.81 -16.43 -2.71
N ASP A 93 0.44 -17.47 -1.95
CA ASP A 93 -0.91 -17.70 -1.42
C ASP A 93 -1.49 -16.50 -0.63
N ASP A 94 -0.62 -15.67 -0.05
CA ASP A 94 -1.00 -14.48 0.73
C ASP A 94 -1.02 -13.17 -0.09
N THR A 95 -0.64 -13.18 -1.38
CA THR A 95 -0.48 -11.97 -2.22
C THR A 95 -1.73 -11.63 -3.02
N VAL A 96 -2.82 -11.38 -2.31
CA VAL A 96 -4.14 -11.18 -2.92
C VAL A 96 -4.71 -9.84 -2.50
N LEU A 97 -5.26 -9.11 -3.47
CA LEU A 97 -6.13 -7.97 -3.26
C LEU A 97 -7.58 -8.39 -3.40
N ARG A 98 -8.42 -7.87 -2.52
CA ARG A 98 -9.86 -8.09 -2.49
C ARG A 98 -10.57 -6.77 -2.69
N VAL A 99 -11.50 -6.74 -3.62
CA VAL A 99 -12.42 -5.63 -3.80
C VAL A 99 -13.73 -5.97 -3.11
N SER A 100 -14.17 -5.10 -2.21
CA SER A 100 -15.43 -5.20 -1.50
C SER A 100 -16.30 -3.96 -1.71
N TYR A 101 -17.61 -4.15 -1.63
CA TYR A 101 -18.58 -3.08 -1.68
C TYR A 101 -19.54 -3.24 -0.51
N ARG A 102 -19.56 -2.25 0.40
CA ARG A 102 -20.37 -2.28 1.64
C ARG A 102 -20.23 -3.61 2.41
N GLY A 103 -19.01 -4.15 2.48
CA GLY A 103 -18.70 -5.41 3.16
C GLY A 103 -18.97 -6.68 2.35
N ILE A 104 -19.46 -6.58 1.12
CA ILE A 104 -19.67 -7.73 0.22
C ILE A 104 -18.48 -7.85 -0.72
N ILE A 105 -17.87 -9.03 -0.77
CA ILE A 105 -16.71 -9.29 -1.62
C ILE A 105 -17.16 -9.44 -3.08
N LEU A 106 -16.57 -8.63 -3.96
CA LEU A 106 -16.91 -8.59 -5.38
C LEU A 106 -15.88 -9.32 -6.24
N ALA A 107 -14.60 -9.14 -5.96
CA ALA A 107 -13.52 -9.66 -6.79
C ALA A 107 -12.23 -9.90 -5.98
N TRP A 108 -11.39 -10.79 -6.50
CA TRP A 108 -10.07 -11.11 -5.99
C TRP A 108 -9.05 -11.01 -7.10
N GLY A 109 -7.87 -10.48 -6.82
CA GLY A 109 -6.78 -10.37 -7.78
C GLY A 109 -5.46 -10.75 -7.15
N CYS A 110 -4.72 -11.66 -7.79
CA CYS A 110 -3.36 -11.97 -7.40
C CYS A 110 -2.44 -10.82 -7.83
N VAL A 111 -1.61 -10.35 -6.90
CA VAL A 111 -0.67 -9.26 -7.18
C VAL A 111 0.48 -9.80 -8.04
N PRO A 112 0.70 -9.26 -9.26
CA PRO A 112 1.83 -9.65 -10.09
C PRO A 112 3.15 -9.33 -9.40
N SER A 113 4.25 -9.94 -9.84
CA SER A 113 5.56 -9.48 -9.39
C SER A 113 5.84 -8.07 -9.89
N PHE A 114 6.33 -7.22 -9.01
CA PHE A 114 6.71 -5.85 -9.32
C PHE A 114 7.98 -5.46 -8.58
N CYS A 115 8.71 -4.50 -9.13
CA CYS A 115 9.92 -3.97 -8.52
C CYS A 115 9.88 -2.43 -8.53
N ILE A 116 10.43 -1.86 -7.47
CA ILE A 116 10.51 -0.43 -7.21
C ILE A 116 11.98 -0.08 -7.09
N ASP A 117 12.36 1.05 -7.69
CA ASP A 117 13.68 1.64 -7.59
C ASP A 117 13.54 3.10 -7.15
N GLY A 118 14.24 3.46 -6.07
CA GLY A 118 14.27 4.81 -5.51
C GLY A 118 15.17 5.78 -6.27
N GLY A 119 15.94 5.30 -7.25
CA GLY A 119 16.88 6.12 -8.00
C GLY A 119 17.99 6.74 -7.12
N GLU A 120 18.76 7.66 -7.70
CA GLU A 120 19.92 8.26 -7.03
C GLU A 120 19.59 9.53 -6.22
N HIS A 121 18.46 10.22 -6.50
CA HIS A 121 18.18 11.54 -5.93
C HIS A 121 16.72 11.69 -5.49
N GLY A 122 16.52 12.08 -4.22
CA GLY A 122 15.21 12.44 -3.65
C GLY A 122 14.35 11.24 -3.22
N ARG A 123 13.12 11.53 -2.79
CA ARG A 123 12.10 10.50 -2.51
C ARG A 123 11.31 10.24 -3.78
N ALA A 124 11.51 9.09 -4.41
CA ALA A 124 10.80 8.78 -5.64
C ALA A 124 9.32 8.47 -5.36
N ARG A 125 8.47 8.85 -6.31
CA ARG A 125 7.06 8.50 -6.39
C ARG A 125 6.82 7.90 -7.76
N ALA A 126 6.17 6.74 -7.79
CA ALA A 126 5.77 6.07 -9.01
C ALA A 126 4.29 5.70 -8.89
N ASP A 127 3.49 6.26 -9.79
CA ASP A 127 2.08 5.91 -9.90
C ASP A 127 1.95 4.72 -10.88
N GLY A 128 1.15 3.72 -10.54
CA GLY A 128 0.89 2.55 -11.38
C GLY A 128 2.10 1.65 -11.59
N VAL A 129 2.89 1.39 -10.53
CA VAL A 129 4.03 0.46 -10.56
C VAL A 129 3.61 -0.92 -11.05
N VAL A 130 2.40 -1.34 -10.67
CA VAL A 130 1.78 -2.55 -11.17
C VAL A 130 0.26 -2.38 -11.25
N VAL A 131 -0.35 -3.02 -12.23
CA VAL A 131 -1.81 -3.12 -12.34
C VAL A 131 -2.22 -4.55 -12.00
N VAL A 132 -3.11 -4.68 -11.02
CA VAL A 132 -3.69 -5.94 -10.55
C VAL A 132 -5.07 -6.06 -11.16
N ARG A 133 -5.29 -7.12 -11.93
CA ARG A 133 -6.60 -7.46 -12.45
C ARG A 133 -7.32 -8.33 -11.42
N ALA A 134 -8.36 -7.79 -10.80
CA ALA A 134 -9.20 -8.50 -9.85
C ALA A 134 -10.48 -8.99 -10.54
N GLU A 135 -10.72 -10.29 -10.48
CA GLU A 135 -11.85 -10.95 -11.12
C GLU A 135 -12.78 -11.54 -10.06
N ALA A 136 -14.07 -11.59 -10.37
CA ALA A 136 -15.02 -12.34 -9.56
C ALA A 136 -14.61 -13.83 -9.55
N GLY A 137 -14.28 -14.37 -8.37
CA GLY A 137 -14.01 -15.79 -8.23
C GLY A 137 -15.20 -16.62 -8.72
N ALA A 138 -14.98 -17.89 -9.10
CA ALA A 138 -16.02 -18.75 -9.67
C ALA A 138 -17.31 -18.90 -8.82
N CYS A 139 -17.26 -18.56 -7.52
CA CYS A 139 -18.40 -18.53 -6.60
C CYS A 139 -18.88 -17.13 -6.19
N ALA A 140 -18.19 -16.06 -6.60
CA ALA A 140 -18.51 -14.66 -6.29
C ALA A 140 -19.31 -14.00 -7.43
N ALA A 141 -20.42 -14.61 -7.84
CA ALA A 141 -21.32 -13.95 -8.78
C ALA A 141 -21.99 -12.75 -8.09
N ILE A 142 -21.75 -11.54 -8.59
CA ILE A 142 -22.53 -10.37 -8.17
C ILE A 142 -24.00 -10.64 -8.51
N ARG A 143 -24.84 -10.77 -7.48
CA ARG A 143 -26.30 -10.84 -7.66
C ARG A 143 -26.80 -9.59 -8.37
N ASP A 144 -27.78 -9.75 -9.26
CA ASP A 144 -28.39 -8.63 -10.00
C ASP A 144 -28.86 -7.48 -9.09
N GLY A 145 -29.40 -7.81 -7.91
CA GLY A 145 -29.80 -6.81 -6.92
C GLY A 145 -28.63 -5.96 -6.41
N LEU A 146 -27.44 -6.55 -6.27
CA LEU A 146 -26.22 -5.84 -5.87
C LEU A 146 -25.67 -4.97 -7.01
N ARG A 147 -25.70 -5.49 -8.25
CA ARG A 147 -25.35 -4.70 -9.44
C ARG A 147 -26.27 -3.48 -9.59
N ASN A 148 -27.58 -3.67 -9.40
CA ASN A 148 -28.56 -2.58 -9.47
C ASN A 148 -28.34 -1.53 -8.38
N LEU A 149 -27.97 -1.95 -7.16
CA LEU A 149 -27.62 -1.03 -6.08
C LEU A 149 -26.40 -0.17 -6.45
N ILE A 150 -25.31 -0.81 -6.88
CA ILE A 150 -24.10 -0.09 -7.28
C ILE A 150 -24.39 0.90 -8.42
N TRP A 151 -25.17 0.46 -9.41
CA TRP A 151 -25.57 1.31 -10.53
C TRP A 151 -26.42 2.50 -10.09
N THR A 152 -27.44 2.25 -9.26
CA THR A 152 -28.33 3.30 -8.76
C THR A 152 -27.56 4.31 -7.92
N GLU A 153 -26.65 3.85 -7.07
CA GLU A 153 -25.78 4.71 -6.28
C GLU A 153 -24.88 5.57 -7.16
N ARG A 154 -24.24 4.98 -8.17
CA ARG A 154 -23.46 5.72 -9.17
C ARG A 154 -24.28 6.78 -9.87
N ARG A 155 -25.52 6.47 -10.24
CA ARG A 155 -26.41 7.39 -10.96
C ARG A 155 -26.93 8.53 -10.09
N VAL A 156 -27.23 8.25 -8.81
CA VAL A 156 -27.82 9.22 -7.88
C VAL A 156 -26.75 10.09 -7.23
N LEU A 157 -25.64 9.50 -6.78
CA LEU A 157 -24.57 10.20 -6.07
C LEU A 157 -23.44 10.66 -6.98
N GLY A 158 -23.41 10.19 -8.24
CA GLY A 158 -22.31 10.45 -9.17
C GLY A 158 -21.02 9.71 -8.85
N LYS A 159 -20.94 9.00 -7.71
CA LYS A 159 -19.79 8.18 -7.31
C LYS A 159 -20.23 6.88 -6.65
N VAL A 160 -19.32 5.92 -6.66
CA VAL A 160 -19.40 4.67 -5.89
C VAL A 160 -18.04 4.46 -5.25
N ASP A 161 -18.03 4.17 -3.95
CA ASP A 161 -16.81 3.82 -3.24
C ASP A 161 -16.70 2.30 -3.14
N PHE A 162 -15.55 1.78 -3.58
CA PHE A 162 -15.16 0.39 -3.38
C PHE A 162 -14.03 0.35 -2.38
N ASP A 163 -14.09 -0.64 -1.49
CA ASP A 163 -13.07 -0.87 -0.49
C ASP A 163 -12.10 -1.94 -0.99
N VAL A 164 -10.81 -1.66 -0.88
CA VAL A 164 -9.75 -2.54 -1.41
C VAL A 164 -8.83 -2.91 -0.26
N GLU A 165 -8.86 -4.18 0.11
CA GLU A 165 -8.08 -4.73 1.20
C GLU A 165 -7.21 -5.88 0.69
N GLY A 166 -6.04 -6.07 1.26
CA GLY A 166 -5.21 -7.21 0.93
C GLY A 166 -3.74 -7.00 1.29
N ASN A 167 -2.94 -7.97 0.88
CA ASN A 167 -1.52 -7.97 1.15
C ASN A 167 -0.75 -8.00 -0.18
N LEU A 168 0.18 -7.05 -0.35
CA LEU A 168 1.06 -6.95 -1.53
C LEU A 168 2.20 -7.98 -1.51
N GLY A 169 2.26 -8.80 -0.45
CA GLY A 169 3.29 -9.80 -0.21
C GLY A 169 4.49 -9.28 0.55
N LYS A 170 5.43 -10.18 0.84
CA LYS A 170 6.72 -9.80 1.40
C LYS A 170 7.47 -8.97 0.37
N VAL A 171 7.66 -7.70 0.67
CA VAL A 171 8.52 -6.81 -0.09
C VAL A 171 9.95 -7.03 0.39
N SER A 172 10.80 -7.64 -0.45
CA SER A 172 12.22 -7.82 -0.12
C SER A 172 12.97 -6.57 -0.53
N SER A 173 13.43 -5.79 0.45
CA SER A 173 14.13 -4.53 0.22
C SER A 173 15.63 -4.66 0.46
N HIS A 174 16.42 -4.11 -0.46
CA HIS A 174 17.85 -3.91 -0.32
C HIS A 174 18.20 -2.43 -0.49
N PHE A 175 19.04 -1.92 0.41
CA PHE A 175 19.74 -0.66 0.22
C PHE A 175 21.05 -0.93 -0.52
N ILE A 176 21.28 -0.22 -1.62
CA ILE A 176 22.50 -0.33 -2.45
C ILE A 176 23.48 0.80 -2.11
#